data_AF-A0A496WLQ7-F1
#
_entry.id   AF-A0A496WLQ7-F1
#
_cell.length_a   1.000
_cell.length_b   1.000
_cell.length_c   1.000
_cell.angle_alpha   90.00
_cell.angle_beta   90.00
_cell.angle_gamma   90.00
#
_symmetry.space_group_name_H-M   'P 1'
#
loop_
_entity.id
_entity.type
_entity.pdbx_description
1 polymer ?
#
loop_
_entity_poly.entity_id
_entity_poly.type
_entity_poly.pdbx_seq_one_letter_code
_entity_poly.pdbx_strand_id
1 'polypeptide(L)'
;MELDGSGDYESTWDAVWRADAGDTILIGAGRFDTVHHYESHDGADWDGSVDTHMLLHSRDLTVIGQGPGVTVLGNSGLPNIFGIAVVFDYHTDWDAIVRIENLSIESTDTGIAVFYNEPIIHVANVEFLSCLWGIRAISSESSATDCFASGITNVAFTGVGTVSGCEVNGALVGVDTYGNSHIESTVFRNCKTAIDYSGTTLGPPNDLECTIVNCDLTDSIEFGISADHLAICIVSGNSITATAACIAGEGDIVVTGANNVLTSDGGYILFSRFGARFDMQGNDFIHSRSVNAVGVYQYNDLPAIVHDLTGNWWGDYTEDDLPLHIHDGNQSSSVNSFVEFLPMAGGSVPTKGMSWGSLKASFR
;
A
#
# COMPACT_ATOMS: atom_id res chain seq x y z
N MET A 1 20.37 -15.31 -19.22
CA MET A 1 20.24 -16.73 -18.85
C MET A 1 19.00 -17.29 -19.52
N GLU A 2 19.07 -18.50 -20.07
CA GLU A 2 17.99 -19.09 -20.85
C GLU A 2 17.92 -20.60 -20.56
N LEU A 3 16.72 -21.15 -20.32
CA LEU A 3 16.54 -22.59 -20.05
C LEU A 3 16.79 -23.46 -21.29
N ASP A 4 16.76 -22.87 -22.48
CA ASP A 4 17.04 -23.57 -23.74
C ASP A 4 18.55 -23.70 -24.05
N GLY A 5 19.40 -23.17 -23.16
CA GLY A 5 20.86 -23.20 -23.30
C GLY A 5 21.43 -22.17 -24.28
N SER A 6 20.63 -21.23 -24.77
CA SER A 6 21.10 -20.15 -25.65
C SER A 6 21.76 -18.98 -24.91
N GLY A 7 21.57 -18.90 -23.59
CA GLY A 7 22.14 -17.85 -22.72
C GLY A 7 23.47 -18.22 -22.09
N ASP A 8 24.11 -17.25 -21.44
CA ASP A 8 25.42 -17.42 -20.79
C ASP A 8 25.41 -18.35 -19.55
N TYR A 9 24.22 -18.52 -18.95
CA TYR A 9 24.01 -19.29 -17.72
C TYR A 9 22.71 -20.11 -17.81
N GLU A 10 22.71 -21.28 -17.18
CA GLU A 10 21.58 -22.22 -17.11
C GLU A 10 20.70 -22.00 -15.86
N SER A 11 21.20 -21.28 -14.84
CA SER A 11 20.49 -21.03 -13.57
C SER A 11 20.54 -19.56 -13.14
N THR A 12 19.56 -19.14 -12.33
CA THR A 12 19.52 -17.79 -11.71
C THR A 12 20.68 -17.60 -10.76
N TRP A 13 21.02 -18.64 -10.00
CA TRP A 13 22.10 -18.63 -9.03
C TRP A 13 23.47 -18.37 -9.66
N ASP A 14 23.81 -19.08 -10.75
CA ASP A 14 25.10 -18.89 -11.42
C ASP A 14 25.24 -17.51 -12.05
N ALA A 15 24.13 -16.96 -12.57
CA ALA A 15 24.10 -15.63 -13.16
C ALA A 15 24.36 -14.56 -12.10
N VAL A 16 23.66 -14.63 -10.96
CA VAL A 16 23.82 -13.65 -9.88
C VAL A 16 25.18 -13.75 -9.20
N TRP A 17 25.67 -14.97 -8.94
CA TRP A 17 26.96 -15.16 -8.26
C TRP A 17 28.16 -14.64 -9.05
N ARG A 18 28.00 -14.46 -10.35
CA ARG A 18 29.02 -13.90 -11.25
C ARG A 18 28.79 -12.44 -11.59
N ALA A 19 27.68 -11.85 -11.15
CA ALA A 19 27.35 -10.46 -11.43
C ALA A 19 28.14 -9.52 -10.53
N ASP A 20 28.76 -8.53 -11.14
CA ASP A 20 29.41 -7.42 -10.45
C ASP A 20 28.41 -6.27 -10.21
N ALA A 21 28.83 -5.29 -9.40
CA ALA A 21 27.97 -4.15 -9.11
C ALA A 21 27.63 -3.36 -10.40
N GLY A 22 26.35 -3.01 -10.57
CA GLY A 22 25.85 -2.31 -11.76
C GLY A 22 25.50 -3.20 -12.94
N ASP A 23 25.71 -4.52 -12.85
CA ASP A 23 25.37 -5.44 -13.93
C ASP A 23 23.85 -5.56 -14.14
N THR A 24 23.50 -5.96 -15.37
CA THR A 24 22.13 -6.30 -15.75
C THR A 24 22.01 -7.79 -16.06
N ILE A 25 21.14 -8.48 -15.35
CA ILE A 25 20.82 -9.90 -15.52
C ILE A 25 19.53 -10.01 -16.33
N LEU A 26 19.65 -10.48 -17.57
CA LEU A 26 18.50 -10.78 -18.42
C LEU A 26 18.09 -12.24 -18.22
N ILE A 27 16.80 -12.46 -17.92
CA ILE A 27 16.22 -13.77 -17.70
C ILE A 27 15.29 -14.10 -18.85
N GLY A 28 15.54 -15.25 -19.44
CA GLY A 28 14.77 -15.82 -20.52
C GLY A 28 13.34 -16.19 -20.17
N ALA A 29 12.61 -16.63 -21.19
CA ALA A 29 11.30 -17.21 -21.00
C ALA A 29 11.41 -18.57 -20.30
N GLY A 30 10.49 -18.86 -19.39
CA GLY A 30 10.41 -20.11 -18.68
C GLY A 30 10.16 -19.96 -17.19
N ARG A 31 10.11 -21.10 -16.52
CA ARG A 31 9.88 -21.22 -15.09
C ARG A 31 11.17 -21.64 -14.40
N PHE A 32 11.60 -20.85 -13.43
CA PHE A 32 12.80 -21.05 -12.64
C PHE A 32 12.38 -21.36 -11.21
N ASP A 33 12.31 -22.66 -10.90
CA ASP A 33 11.79 -23.18 -9.63
C ASP A 33 12.84 -23.90 -8.78
N THR A 34 14.10 -23.84 -9.19
CA THR A 34 15.20 -24.33 -8.36
C THR A 34 15.31 -23.44 -7.12
N VAL A 35 15.32 -24.06 -5.96
CA VAL A 35 15.47 -23.41 -4.66
C VAL A 35 16.92 -23.55 -4.23
N HIS A 36 17.49 -22.45 -3.76
CA HIS A 36 18.85 -22.40 -3.26
C HIS A 36 18.83 -22.02 -1.79
N HIS A 37 19.65 -22.73 -1.02
CA HIS A 37 19.86 -22.46 0.39
C HIS A 37 21.07 -21.53 0.55
N TYR A 38 20.86 -20.41 1.22
CA TYR A 38 21.92 -19.48 1.62
C TYR A 38 21.98 -19.41 3.14
N GLU A 39 23.16 -19.64 3.69
CA GLU A 39 23.47 -19.42 5.11
C GLU A 39 24.50 -18.30 5.18
N SER A 40 24.20 -17.23 5.93
CA SER A 40 25.20 -16.21 6.24
C SER A 40 26.31 -16.84 7.08
N HIS A 41 27.52 -16.83 6.55
CA HIS A 41 28.72 -17.26 7.29
C HIS A 41 29.55 -16.00 7.51
N ASP A 42 29.88 -15.72 8.78
CA ASP A 42 30.72 -14.62 9.29
C ASP A 42 29.98 -13.36 9.79
N GLY A 43 29.54 -13.39 11.05
CA GLY A 43 29.45 -12.20 11.91
C GLY A 43 28.50 -11.08 11.48
N ALA A 44 27.81 -11.21 10.35
CA ALA A 44 26.66 -10.40 10.00
C ALA A 44 25.61 -10.63 11.08
N ASP A 45 25.00 -9.56 11.59
CA ASP A 45 23.98 -9.59 12.65
C ASP A 45 22.68 -10.35 12.27
N TRP A 46 22.70 -11.06 11.13
CA TRP A 46 21.72 -12.04 10.73
C TRP A 46 22.26 -13.45 10.93
N ASP A 47 21.94 -14.05 12.06
CA ASP A 47 22.13 -15.49 12.32
C ASP A 47 20.91 -16.21 11.70
N GLY A 48 20.95 -16.44 10.39
CA GLY A 48 19.80 -16.94 9.65
C GLY A 48 20.17 -17.63 8.35
N SER A 49 19.24 -18.47 7.89
CA SER A 49 19.28 -19.10 6.58
C SER A 49 18.06 -18.69 5.76
N VAL A 50 18.25 -18.55 4.46
CA VAL A 50 17.23 -18.17 3.49
C VAL A 50 17.21 -19.21 2.38
N ASP A 51 16.03 -19.76 2.14
CA ASP A 51 15.73 -20.54 0.95
C ASP A 51 15.12 -19.60 -0.10
N THR A 52 15.73 -19.48 -1.28
CA THR A 52 15.28 -18.56 -2.32
C THR A 52 15.47 -19.07 -3.74
N HIS A 53 14.66 -18.60 -4.69
CA HIS A 53 14.89 -18.82 -6.12
C HIS A 53 15.99 -17.91 -6.69
N MET A 54 16.28 -16.78 -6.04
CA MET A 54 17.32 -15.85 -6.46
C MET A 54 17.83 -15.04 -5.27
N LEU A 55 19.14 -15.05 -5.05
CA LEU A 55 19.80 -14.24 -4.02
C LEU A 55 20.61 -13.11 -4.65
N LEU A 56 20.14 -11.87 -4.56
CA LEU A 56 20.87 -10.69 -5.00
C LEU A 56 21.80 -10.20 -3.88
N HIS A 57 23.10 -10.22 -4.14
CA HIS A 57 24.13 -9.84 -3.16
C HIS A 57 25.18 -8.83 -3.68
N SER A 58 25.14 -8.47 -4.97
CA SER A 58 25.95 -7.39 -5.53
C SER A 58 25.12 -6.11 -5.64
N ARG A 59 25.75 -4.96 -5.39
CA ARG A 59 25.06 -3.65 -5.41
C ARG A 59 24.59 -3.28 -6.82
N ASP A 60 23.63 -2.37 -6.90
CA ASP A 60 23.24 -1.70 -8.14
C ASP A 60 22.80 -2.64 -9.28
N LEU A 61 22.38 -3.87 -8.94
CA LEU A 61 21.96 -4.87 -9.91
C LEU A 61 20.61 -4.55 -10.53
N THR A 62 20.48 -4.87 -11.81
CA THR A 62 19.21 -4.83 -12.54
C THR A 62 18.85 -6.24 -13.02
N VAL A 63 17.63 -6.70 -12.71
CA VAL A 63 17.12 -8.01 -13.12
C VAL A 63 15.90 -7.80 -14.01
N ILE A 64 15.91 -8.35 -15.22
CA ILE A 64 14.84 -8.15 -16.21
C ILE A 64 14.41 -9.49 -16.80
N GLY A 65 13.14 -9.84 -16.64
CA GLY A 65 12.53 -10.97 -17.35
C GLY A 65 11.95 -10.60 -18.72
N GLN A 66 11.36 -11.56 -19.41
CA GLN A 66 10.69 -11.38 -20.71
C GLN A 66 9.23 -10.90 -20.59
N GLY A 67 8.76 -10.64 -19.38
CA GLY A 67 7.40 -10.19 -19.07
C GLY A 67 6.69 -11.08 -18.06
N PRO A 68 5.66 -10.54 -17.40
CA PRO A 68 4.79 -11.34 -16.54
C PRO A 68 4.15 -12.52 -17.28
N GLY A 69 4.07 -13.67 -16.63
CA GLY A 69 3.61 -14.95 -17.17
C GLY A 69 4.58 -15.61 -18.16
N VAL A 70 5.64 -14.92 -18.59
CA VAL A 70 6.66 -15.42 -19.54
C VAL A 70 7.90 -15.87 -18.78
N THR A 71 8.41 -15.02 -17.88
CA THR A 71 9.50 -15.37 -16.95
C THR A 71 8.91 -15.52 -15.57
N VAL A 72 8.99 -16.71 -14.99
CA VAL A 72 8.36 -17.02 -13.71
C VAL A 72 9.39 -17.54 -12.71
N LEU A 73 9.49 -16.89 -11.55
CA LEU A 73 10.22 -17.38 -10.38
C LEU A 73 9.23 -18.01 -9.40
N GLY A 74 9.50 -19.23 -8.94
CA GLY A 74 8.60 -19.95 -8.05
C GLY A 74 7.85 -21.11 -8.70
N ASN A 75 7.50 -22.11 -7.88
CA ASN A 75 6.64 -23.27 -8.19
C ASN A 75 6.49 -24.24 -6.99
N SER A 76 7.15 -23.96 -5.87
CA SER A 76 7.25 -24.96 -4.80
C SER A 76 6.13 -24.76 -3.79
N GLY A 77 5.23 -25.73 -3.65
CA GLY A 77 4.33 -25.87 -2.49
C GLY A 77 5.06 -26.13 -1.16
N LEU A 78 6.29 -25.63 -1.04
CA LEU A 78 7.14 -25.69 0.13
C LEU A 78 6.93 -24.39 0.92
N PRO A 79 6.73 -24.47 2.24
CA PRO A 79 6.61 -23.27 3.07
C PRO A 79 7.95 -22.51 3.15
N ASN A 80 7.90 -21.21 3.41
CA ASN A 80 9.03 -20.35 3.79
C ASN A 80 10.13 -20.14 2.73
N ILE A 81 9.76 -20.10 1.44
CA ILE A 81 10.71 -19.81 0.35
C ILE A 81 10.51 -18.39 -0.15
N PHE A 82 11.61 -17.68 -0.39
CA PHE A 82 11.62 -16.34 -0.97
C PHE A 82 11.72 -16.42 -2.50
N GLY A 83 10.97 -15.59 -3.23
CA GLY A 83 11.16 -15.46 -4.67
C GLY A 83 12.54 -14.88 -4.99
N ILE A 84 12.76 -13.65 -4.54
CA ILE A 84 14.03 -12.95 -4.60
C ILE A 84 14.37 -12.48 -3.19
N ALA A 85 15.55 -12.86 -2.70
CA ALA A 85 16.14 -12.31 -1.49
C ALA A 85 17.22 -11.29 -1.89
N VAL A 86 17.14 -10.07 -1.35
CA VAL A 86 18.15 -9.03 -1.50
C VAL A 86 18.92 -8.91 -0.19
N VAL A 87 20.22 -9.21 -0.21
CA VAL A 87 21.07 -9.29 0.99
C VAL A 87 22.37 -8.54 0.72
N PHE A 88 22.64 -7.48 1.48
CA PHE A 88 23.90 -6.72 1.42
C PHE A 88 24.65 -6.71 2.75
N ASP A 89 25.95 -6.42 2.72
CA ASP A 89 26.79 -6.34 3.92
C ASP A 89 26.47 -5.08 4.74
N TYR A 90 26.34 -5.24 6.07
CA TYR A 90 25.85 -4.27 7.06
C TYR A 90 26.61 -2.93 7.07
N HIS A 91 27.85 -2.91 6.58
CA HIS A 91 28.77 -1.81 6.83
C HIS A 91 29.10 -0.92 5.63
N THR A 92 28.72 -1.27 4.40
CA THR A 92 29.22 -0.56 3.21
C THR A 92 28.17 -0.08 2.22
N ASP A 93 26.92 -0.53 2.32
CA ASP A 93 26.02 -0.57 1.15
C ASP A 93 24.65 0.12 1.31
N TRP A 94 24.57 1.17 2.13
CA TRP A 94 23.30 1.85 2.46
C TRP A 94 22.60 2.52 1.25
N ASP A 95 23.35 2.80 0.17
CA ASP A 95 22.83 3.46 -1.03
C ASP A 95 22.74 2.49 -2.24
N ALA A 96 22.70 1.17 -2.01
CA ALA A 96 22.58 0.21 -3.11
C ALA A 96 21.19 0.29 -3.76
N ILE A 97 21.14 0.33 -5.10
CA ILE A 97 19.89 0.44 -5.86
C ILE A 97 19.61 -0.82 -6.67
N VAL A 98 18.64 -1.63 -6.28
CA VAL A 98 18.25 -2.83 -7.03
C VAL A 98 17.05 -2.56 -7.92
N ARG A 99 17.08 -3.00 -9.17
CA ARG A 99 15.95 -2.93 -10.11
C ARG A 99 15.47 -4.32 -10.47
N ILE A 100 14.16 -4.57 -10.40
CA ILE A 100 13.55 -5.86 -10.74
C ILE A 100 12.35 -5.59 -11.64
N GLU A 101 12.39 -6.14 -12.85
CA GLU A 101 11.42 -5.81 -13.88
C GLU A 101 10.92 -7.03 -14.68
N ASN A 102 9.69 -6.94 -15.17
CA ASN A 102 9.16 -7.79 -16.25
C ASN A 102 9.18 -9.30 -15.95
N LEU A 103 8.70 -9.73 -14.78
CA LEU A 103 8.62 -11.15 -14.41
C LEU A 103 7.43 -11.43 -13.49
N SER A 104 7.11 -12.70 -13.29
CA SER A 104 6.18 -13.14 -12.24
C SER A 104 6.93 -13.84 -11.11
N ILE A 105 6.45 -13.66 -9.89
CA ILE A 105 6.86 -14.40 -8.71
C ILE A 105 5.63 -15.06 -8.11
N GLU A 106 5.67 -16.38 -7.90
CA GLU A 106 4.48 -17.11 -7.48
C GLU A 106 4.74 -18.18 -6.40
N SER A 107 3.72 -18.39 -5.55
CA SER A 107 3.70 -19.44 -4.52
C SER A 107 4.91 -19.43 -3.59
N THR A 108 5.35 -18.23 -3.22
CA THR A 108 6.45 -18.00 -2.27
C THR A 108 5.89 -17.52 -0.93
N ASP A 109 6.68 -17.61 0.13
CA ASP A 109 6.38 -16.86 1.35
C ASP A 109 6.43 -15.36 1.04
N THR A 110 7.60 -14.85 0.67
CA THR A 110 7.73 -13.45 0.25
C THR A 110 8.22 -13.39 -1.19
N GLY A 111 7.58 -12.58 -2.03
CA GLY A 111 7.95 -12.39 -3.43
C GLY A 111 9.35 -11.78 -3.54
N ILE A 112 9.53 -10.58 -3.03
CA ILE A 112 10.83 -9.89 -2.90
C ILE A 112 11.04 -9.54 -1.43
N ALA A 113 12.06 -10.09 -0.79
CA ALA A 113 12.45 -9.75 0.56
C ALA A 113 13.77 -8.98 0.56
N VAL A 114 13.76 -7.80 1.17
CA VAL A 114 14.95 -6.99 1.40
C VAL A 114 15.39 -7.19 2.84
N PHE A 115 16.63 -7.65 3.00
CA PHE A 115 17.24 -7.89 4.30
C PHE A 115 18.31 -6.85 4.56
N TYR A 116 18.16 -6.10 5.66
CA TYR A 116 19.15 -5.15 6.20
C TYR A 116 19.51 -3.98 5.26
N ASN A 117 20.14 -2.94 5.81
CA ASN A 117 20.75 -1.80 5.11
C ASN A 117 19.86 -0.97 4.18
N GLU A 118 18.54 -1.18 4.24
CA GLU A 118 17.52 -0.38 3.56
C GLU A 118 17.84 -0.07 2.08
N PRO A 119 18.37 -1.02 1.27
CA PRO A 119 18.67 -0.73 -0.12
C PRO A 119 17.40 -0.30 -0.83
N ILE A 120 17.56 0.63 -1.75
CA ILE A 120 16.47 1.16 -2.54
C ILE A 120 16.13 0.14 -3.60
N ILE A 121 14.91 -0.40 -3.58
CA ILE A 121 14.43 -1.29 -4.63
C ILE A 121 13.44 -0.55 -5.53
N HIS A 122 13.58 -0.74 -6.84
CA HIS A 122 12.60 -0.32 -7.82
C HIS A 122 12.06 -1.57 -8.51
N VAL A 123 10.77 -1.83 -8.32
CA VAL A 123 10.08 -2.99 -8.89
C VAL A 123 9.08 -2.49 -9.91
N ALA A 124 9.21 -2.93 -11.16
CA ALA A 124 8.34 -2.45 -12.25
C ALA A 124 7.78 -3.60 -13.10
N ASN A 125 6.47 -3.57 -13.38
CA ASN A 125 5.82 -4.58 -14.22
C ASN A 125 6.10 -6.01 -13.73
N VAL A 126 5.90 -6.24 -12.43
CA VAL A 126 6.06 -7.55 -11.77
C VAL A 126 4.70 -8.07 -11.28
N GLU A 127 4.45 -9.35 -11.50
CA GLU A 127 3.27 -10.05 -10.97
C GLU A 127 3.63 -10.86 -9.72
N PHE A 128 2.86 -10.69 -8.64
CA PHE A 128 2.95 -11.48 -7.41
C PHE A 128 1.70 -12.34 -7.27
N LEU A 129 1.85 -13.66 -7.32
CA LEU A 129 0.72 -14.59 -7.34
C LEU A 129 0.79 -15.58 -6.17
N SER A 130 -0.23 -15.55 -5.30
CA SER A 130 -0.34 -16.50 -4.17
C SER A 130 0.85 -16.46 -3.21
N CYS A 131 1.43 -15.28 -2.96
CA CYS A 131 2.48 -15.11 -1.97
C CYS A 131 1.91 -14.86 -0.56
N LEU A 132 2.67 -15.07 0.51
CA LEU A 132 2.32 -14.49 1.81
C LEU A 132 2.52 -12.97 1.77
N TRP A 133 3.65 -12.51 1.23
CA TRP A 133 3.98 -11.10 1.00
C TRP A 133 4.38 -10.88 -0.47
N GLY A 134 3.99 -9.79 -1.10
CA GLY A 134 4.50 -9.44 -2.44
C GLY A 134 5.91 -8.87 -2.34
N ILE A 135 6.03 -7.64 -1.85
CA ILE A 135 7.29 -6.97 -1.55
C ILE A 135 7.39 -6.72 -0.05
N ARG A 136 8.54 -7.06 0.54
CA ARG A 136 8.91 -6.69 1.90
C ARG A 136 10.20 -5.90 1.89
N ALA A 137 10.07 -4.58 1.88
CA ALA A 137 11.17 -3.63 1.91
C ALA A 137 11.20 -2.87 3.25
N ILE A 138 12.30 -2.16 3.51
CA ILE A 138 12.44 -1.31 4.70
C ILE A 138 12.91 0.11 4.32
N SER A 139 12.47 0.62 3.17
CA SER A 139 12.99 1.89 2.64
C SER A 139 11.89 2.69 1.96
N SER A 140 11.58 3.86 2.52
CA SER A 140 10.62 4.81 1.92
C SER A 140 11.08 5.36 0.56
N GLU A 141 12.32 5.11 0.14
CA GLU A 141 12.78 5.47 -1.21
C GLU A 141 12.49 4.37 -2.25
N SER A 142 12.09 3.18 -1.80
CA SER A 142 11.72 2.08 -2.68
C SER A 142 10.40 2.34 -3.40
N SER A 143 10.25 1.75 -4.59
CA SER A 143 9.05 1.92 -5.42
C SER A 143 8.53 0.62 -6.02
N ALA A 144 7.21 0.54 -6.17
CA ALA A 144 6.50 -0.45 -6.99
C ALA A 144 5.69 0.27 -8.06
N THR A 145 5.86 -0.10 -9.34
CA THR A 145 5.19 0.58 -10.46
C THR A 145 4.63 -0.41 -11.46
N ASP A 146 3.38 -0.22 -11.87
CA ASP A 146 2.69 -1.09 -12.84
C ASP A 146 2.71 -2.59 -12.44
N CYS A 147 2.73 -2.87 -11.13
CA CYS A 147 2.76 -4.23 -10.60
C CYS A 147 1.35 -4.78 -10.37
N PHE A 148 1.21 -6.10 -10.43
CA PHE A 148 -0.04 -6.79 -10.09
C PHE A 148 0.20 -7.76 -8.95
N ALA A 149 -0.65 -7.74 -7.92
CA ALA A 149 -0.58 -8.66 -6.79
C ALA A 149 -1.94 -9.32 -6.56
N SER A 150 -1.99 -10.65 -6.54
CA SER A 150 -3.23 -11.39 -6.38
C SER A 150 -3.08 -12.63 -5.50
N GLY A 151 -4.07 -12.84 -4.63
CA GLY A 151 -4.07 -13.96 -3.70
C GLY A 151 -3.01 -13.84 -2.61
N ILE A 152 -2.65 -12.61 -2.25
CA ILE A 152 -1.67 -12.34 -1.20
C ILE A 152 -2.31 -12.62 0.16
N THR A 153 -1.71 -13.48 0.98
CA THR A 153 -2.35 -13.87 2.26
C THR A 153 -2.04 -12.90 3.41
N ASN A 154 -1.01 -12.06 3.26
CA ASN A 154 -0.69 -10.97 4.17
C ASN A 154 -0.64 -9.63 3.42
N VAL A 155 0.54 -9.02 3.23
CA VAL A 155 0.66 -7.68 2.64
C VAL A 155 1.23 -7.73 1.22
N ALA A 156 0.59 -7.04 0.27
CA ALA A 156 1.11 -7.01 -1.10
C ALA A 156 2.39 -6.18 -1.21
N PHE A 157 2.42 -4.96 -0.65
CA PHE A 157 3.61 -4.11 -0.64
C PHE A 157 3.84 -3.54 0.77
N THR A 158 4.96 -3.88 1.42
CA THR A 158 5.34 -3.29 2.72
C THR A 158 6.67 -2.54 2.66
N GLY A 159 6.72 -1.38 3.33
CA GLY A 159 7.91 -0.55 3.45
C GLY A 159 8.43 0.00 2.12
N VAL A 160 7.52 0.23 1.17
CA VAL A 160 7.76 0.83 -0.14
C VAL A 160 7.13 2.21 -0.13
N GLY A 161 7.94 3.27 -0.28
CA GLY A 161 7.39 4.63 -0.19
C GLY A 161 6.63 5.07 -1.44
N THR A 162 6.91 4.54 -2.63
CA THR A 162 6.11 4.89 -3.83
C THR A 162 5.39 3.69 -4.43
N VAL A 163 4.06 3.77 -4.59
CA VAL A 163 3.27 2.75 -5.28
C VAL A 163 2.42 3.43 -6.35
N SER A 164 2.65 3.11 -7.63
CA SER A 164 2.01 3.82 -8.75
C SER A 164 1.54 2.86 -9.85
N GLY A 165 0.31 3.03 -10.33
CA GLY A 165 -0.23 2.23 -11.44
C GLY A 165 -0.41 0.74 -11.12
N CYS A 166 -0.36 0.34 -9.85
CA CYS A 166 -0.45 -1.05 -9.45
C CYS A 166 -1.91 -1.53 -9.34
N GLU A 167 -2.10 -2.85 -9.34
CA GLU A 167 -3.36 -3.48 -8.96
C GLU A 167 -3.13 -4.55 -7.88
N VAL A 168 -3.93 -4.48 -6.81
CA VAL A 168 -3.93 -5.49 -5.73
C VAL A 168 -5.33 -6.09 -5.60
N ASN A 169 -5.41 -7.42 -5.66
CA ASN A 169 -6.66 -8.16 -5.56
C ASN A 169 -6.58 -9.29 -4.52
N GLY A 170 -7.31 -9.14 -3.42
CA GLY A 170 -7.39 -10.15 -2.37
C GLY A 170 -6.11 -10.22 -1.55
N ALA A 171 -5.86 -9.18 -0.74
CA ALA A 171 -4.78 -9.12 0.26
C ALA A 171 -5.33 -8.86 1.67
N LEU A 172 -4.59 -9.25 2.72
CA LEU A 172 -4.92 -8.76 4.07
C LEU A 172 -4.72 -7.24 4.12
N VAL A 173 -3.56 -6.79 3.67
CA VAL A 173 -3.26 -5.37 3.49
C VAL A 173 -2.73 -5.16 2.07
N GLY A 174 -3.26 -4.19 1.33
CA GLY A 174 -2.75 -3.89 0.00
C GLY A 174 -1.36 -3.25 0.07
N VAL A 175 -1.29 -2.05 0.63
CA VAL A 175 -0.02 -1.36 0.93
C VAL A 175 0.08 -1.12 2.43
N ASP A 176 1.21 -1.48 3.03
CA ASP A 176 1.60 -1.15 4.41
C ASP A 176 2.86 -0.27 4.35
N THR A 177 2.71 1.02 4.57
CA THR A 177 3.82 1.96 4.41
C THR A 177 3.99 2.87 5.62
N TYR A 178 5.16 3.48 5.71
CA TYR A 178 5.54 4.37 6.79
C TYR A 178 6.51 5.43 6.29
N GLY A 179 6.62 6.50 7.05
CA GLY A 179 7.44 7.65 6.65
C GLY A 179 6.85 8.36 5.43
N ASN A 180 7.71 8.99 4.62
CA ASN A 180 7.24 9.70 3.44
C ASN A 180 6.80 8.71 2.36
N SER A 181 5.53 8.78 1.96
CA SER A 181 4.92 7.84 1.03
C SER A 181 4.03 8.51 0.00
N HIS A 182 3.96 7.95 -1.20
CA HIS A 182 3.15 8.41 -2.32
C HIS A 182 2.51 7.21 -3.03
N ILE A 183 1.19 7.10 -2.90
CA ILE A 183 0.38 6.05 -3.53
C ILE A 183 -0.53 6.71 -4.55
N GLU A 184 -0.36 6.38 -5.82
CA GLU A 184 -1.13 7.02 -6.90
C GLU A 184 -1.66 6.04 -7.93
N SER A 185 -2.81 6.37 -8.51
CA SER A 185 -3.39 5.65 -9.67
C SER A 185 -3.42 4.13 -9.50
N THR A 186 -3.59 3.67 -8.26
CA THR A 186 -3.50 2.26 -7.87
C THR A 186 -4.88 1.73 -7.55
N VAL A 187 -5.13 0.48 -7.92
CA VAL A 187 -6.43 -0.17 -7.74
C VAL A 187 -6.34 -1.26 -6.68
N PHE A 188 -7.25 -1.24 -5.72
CA PHE A 188 -7.36 -2.21 -4.65
C PHE A 188 -8.73 -2.87 -4.68
N ARG A 189 -8.77 -4.20 -4.72
CA ARG A 189 -10.01 -4.99 -4.76
C ARG A 189 -9.97 -6.08 -3.70
N ASN A 190 -11.08 -6.26 -2.99
CA ASN A 190 -11.25 -7.38 -2.06
C ASN A 190 -10.15 -7.48 -0.98
N CYS A 191 -9.54 -6.35 -0.60
CA CYS A 191 -8.57 -6.33 0.49
C CYS A 191 -9.30 -6.30 1.84
N LYS A 192 -8.67 -6.76 2.93
CA LYS A 192 -9.22 -6.45 4.26
C LYS A 192 -9.00 -4.98 4.58
N THR A 193 -7.77 -4.51 4.41
CA THR A 193 -7.41 -3.09 4.39
C THR A 193 -6.71 -2.78 3.08
N ALA A 194 -7.15 -1.79 2.31
CA ALA A 194 -6.48 -1.47 1.04
C ALA A 194 -5.15 -0.75 1.27
N ILE A 195 -5.12 0.28 2.11
CA ILE A 195 -3.90 1.02 2.47
C ILE A 195 -3.83 1.14 3.99
N ASP A 196 -2.71 0.74 4.57
CA ASP A 196 -2.33 0.98 5.95
C ASP A 196 -1.10 1.88 5.97
N TYR A 197 -1.18 3.00 6.68
CA TYR A 197 -0.12 3.99 6.78
C TYR A 197 0.20 4.28 8.23
N SER A 198 1.39 3.90 8.67
CA SER A 198 1.87 4.18 10.01
C SER A 198 2.94 5.27 10.02
N GLY A 199 2.62 6.40 10.65
CA GLY A 199 3.62 7.35 11.12
C GLY A 199 4.59 6.64 12.08
N THR A 200 5.88 6.95 11.97
CA THR A 200 6.86 6.34 12.88
C THR A 200 6.72 6.97 14.27
N THR A 201 6.93 6.19 15.33
CA THR A 201 7.02 6.71 16.71
C THR A 201 8.31 7.50 16.97
N LEU A 202 9.22 7.51 16.00
CA LEU A 202 10.59 8.02 16.10
C LEU A 202 10.81 9.16 15.11
N GLY A 203 10.15 10.29 15.36
CA GLY A 203 10.35 11.52 14.60
C GLY A 203 9.46 12.65 15.14
N PRO A 204 9.82 13.93 14.95
CA PRO A 204 8.88 15.00 15.18
C PRO A 204 7.68 14.83 14.22
N PRO A 205 6.42 15.01 14.70
CA PRO A 205 5.18 14.72 13.97
C PRO A 205 4.98 15.36 12.60
N ASN A 206 5.84 16.30 12.22
CA ASN A 206 5.54 17.27 11.18
C ASN A 206 6.30 17.01 9.87
N ASP A 207 7.19 16.01 9.85
CA ASP A 207 8.07 15.76 8.70
C ASP A 207 7.68 14.52 7.89
N LEU A 208 6.63 13.79 8.32
CA LEU A 208 6.14 12.59 7.65
C LEU A 208 4.82 12.87 6.92
N GLU A 209 4.84 12.70 5.60
CA GLU A 209 3.68 12.90 4.73
C GLU A 209 3.39 11.64 3.92
N CYS A 210 2.13 11.19 3.94
CA CYS A 210 1.61 10.21 3.01
C CYS A 210 0.62 10.88 2.05
N THR A 211 0.84 10.76 0.75
CA THR A 211 -0.08 11.23 -0.29
C THR A 211 -0.75 10.04 -0.97
N ILE A 212 -2.08 10.01 -1.00
CA ILE A 212 -2.90 8.97 -1.62
C ILE A 212 -3.82 9.64 -2.64
N VAL A 213 -3.57 9.43 -3.94
CA VAL A 213 -4.25 10.17 -5.00
C VAL A 213 -4.72 9.33 -6.17
N ASN A 214 -5.93 9.61 -6.64
CA ASN A 214 -6.52 8.97 -7.83
C ASN A 214 -6.57 7.44 -7.75
N CYS A 215 -6.67 6.87 -6.56
CA CYS A 215 -6.79 5.43 -6.35
C CYS A 215 -8.27 4.99 -6.36
N ASP A 216 -8.48 3.73 -6.72
CA ASP A 216 -9.79 3.07 -6.66
C ASP A 216 -9.74 1.90 -5.69
N LEU A 217 -10.36 2.07 -4.53
CA LEU A 217 -10.38 1.11 -3.42
C LEU A 217 -11.80 0.56 -3.33
N THR A 218 -12.01 -0.67 -3.80
CA THR A 218 -13.34 -1.29 -3.85
C THR A 218 -13.40 -2.55 -3.00
N ASP A 219 -14.54 -2.76 -2.35
CA ASP A 219 -14.85 -3.96 -1.57
C ASP A 219 -13.82 -4.25 -0.46
N SER A 220 -13.35 -3.20 0.22
CA SER A 220 -12.48 -3.36 1.39
C SER A 220 -13.30 -3.81 2.61
N ILE A 221 -12.93 -4.94 3.22
CA ILE A 221 -13.72 -5.58 4.30
C ILE A 221 -13.70 -4.76 5.59
N GLU A 222 -12.58 -4.13 5.91
CA GLU A 222 -12.41 -3.32 7.11
C GLU A 222 -12.23 -1.85 6.71
N PHE A 223 -11.06 -1.48 6.23
CA PHE A 223 -10.74 -0.09 5.93
C PHE A 223 -10.35 0.11 4.47
N GLY A 224 -10.82 1.19 3.86
CA GLY A 224 -10.19 1.68 2.64
C GLY A 224 -8.77 2.15 2.96
N ILE A 225 -8.68 3.16 3.82
CA ILE A 225 -7.42 3.69 4.33
C ILE A 225 -7.44 3.60 5.85
N SER A 226 -6.40 3.00 6.42
CA SER A 226 -6.03 3.10 7.84
C SER A 226 -4.80 3.99 7.92
N ALA A 227 -4.85 5.04 8.74
CA ALA A 227 -3.73 5.95 8.94
C ALA A 227 -3.52 6.16 10.44
N ASP A 228 -2.34 5.87 10.94
CA ASP A 228 -2.05 5.93 12.36
C ASP A 228 -0.75 6.69 12.69
N HIS A 229 -0.72 7.27 13.89
CA HIS A 229 0.42 7.97 14.48
C HIS A 229 0.88 9.24 13.73
N LEU A 230 1.80 9.97 14.37
CA LEU A 230 2.28 11.33 14.12
C LEU A 230 2.67 11.65 12.65
N ALA A 231 1.69 12.00 11.82
CA ALA A 231 1.92 12.34 10.41
C ALA A 231 0.77 13.16 9.78
N ILE A 232 0.99 13.60 8.53
CA ILE A 232 -0.04 14.15 7.65
C ILE A 232 -0.36 13.11 6.57
N CYS A 233 -1.64 12.84 6.35
CA CYS A 233 -2.11 12.00 5.25
C CYS A 233 -3.00 12.82 4.31
N ILE A 234 -2.58 13.00 3.06
CA ILE A 234 -3.29 13.77 2.03
C ILE A 234 -4.02 12.80 1.12
N VAL A 235 -5.35 12.82 1.14
CA VAL A 235 -6.21 11.91 0.39
C VAL A 235 -7.01 12.70 -0.64
N SER A 236 -6.73 12.57 -1.93
CA SER A 236 -7.42 13.37 -2.95
C SER A 236 -7.77 12.61 -4.24
N GLY A 237 -8.98 12.85 -4.76
CA GLY A 237 -9.43 12.29 -6.04
C GLY A 237 -9.65 10.78 -6.02
N ASN A 238 -9.79 10.16 -4.85
CA ASN A 238 -9.96 8.71 -4.71
C ASN A 238 -11.43 8.29 -4.80
N SER A 239 -11.66 7.04 -5.22
CA SER A 239 -12.92 6.32 -5.08
C SER A 239 -12.72 5.25 -4.02
N ILE A 240 -13.45 5.31 -2.90
CA ILE A 240 -13.27 4.39 -1.77
C ILE A 240 -14.62 3.79 -1.41
N THR A 241 -14.71 2.46 -1.44
CA THR A 241 -15.82 1.67 -0.94
C THR A 241 -15.32 0.66 0.08
N ALA A 242 -15.78 0.77 1.32
CA ALA A 242 -15.32 -0.07 2.41
C ALA A 242 -16.43 -0.35 3.44
N THR A 243 -16.30 -1.47 4.15
CA THR A 243 -17.35 -1.94 5.08
C THR A 243 -17.24 -1.42 6.49
N ALA A 244 -16.05 -1.34 7.12
CA ALA A 244 -15.95 -0.80 8.47
C ALA A 244 -15.71 0.71 8.49
N ALA A 245 -14.77 1.23 7.69
CA ALA A 245 -14.67 2.66 7.40
C ALA A 245 -14.00 2.94 6.04
N CYS A 246 -14.40 4.00 5.34
CA CYS A 246 -13.63 4.44 4.16
C CYS A 246 -12.24 4.93 4.57
N ILE A 247 -12.18 5.74 5.63
CA ILE A 247 -10.92 6.21 6.22
C ILE A 247 -10.99 6.09 7.74
N ALA A 248 -10.03 5.40 8.33
CA ALA A 248 -9.80 5.32 9.77
C ALA A 248 -8.51 6.06 10.12
N GLY A 249 -8.57 6.91 11.14
CA GLY A 249 -7.44 7.65 11.70
C GLY A 249 -7.23 7.27 13.16
N GLU A 250 -5.99 7.01 13.57
CA GLU A 250 -5.63 6.72 14.96
C GLU A 250 -4.41 7.54 15.44
N GLY A 251 -4.44 8.03 16.68
CA GLY A 251 -3.35 8.85 17.23
C GLY A 251 -3.36 10.28 16.68
N ASP A 252 -2.27 11.03 16.84
CA ASP A 252 -2.20 12.45 16.43
C ASP A 252 -2.04 12.67 14.90
N ILE A 253 -2.62 11.80 14.08
CA ILE A 253 -2.62 11.92 12.61
C ILE A 253 -3.57 13.05 12.16
N VAL A 254 -3.16 13.81 11.15
CA VAL A 254 -4.05 14.75 10.43
C VAL A 254 -4.29 14.23 9.02
N VAL A 255 -5.53 13.85 8.74
CA VAL A 255 -5.96 13.46 7.40
C VAL A 255 -6.62 14.66 6.72
N THR A 256 -6.09 15.08 5.58
CA THR A 256 -6.62 16.19 4.77
C THR A 256 -7.00 15.70 3.37
N GLY A 257 -7.93 16.36 2.70
CA GLY A 257 -8.31 15.85 1.38
C GLY A 257 -9.50 16.50 0.69
N ALA A 258 -9.58 16.29 -0.63
CA ALA A 258 -10.66 16.80 -1.47
C ALA A 258 -10.95 15.91 -2.68
N ASN A 259 -12.11 16.12 -3.31
CA ASN A 259 -12.55 15.46 -4.54
C ASN A 259 -12.67 13.93 -4.45
N ASN A 260 -12.74 13.36 -3.25
CA ASN A 260 -12.93 11.93 -3.06
C ASN A 260 -14.41 11.54 -3.20
N VAL A 261 -14.68 10.28 -3.53
CA VAL A 261 -15.98 9.62 -3.38
C VAL A 261 -15.81 8.54 -2.33
N LEU A 262 -16.43 8.72 -1.17
CA LEU A 262 -16.35 7.79 -0.05
C LEU A 262 -17.70 7.13 0.15
N THR A 263 -17.78 5.82 -0.07
CA THR A 263 -19.00 5.02 0.05
C THR A 263 -18.86 3.97 1.13
N SER A 264 -19.60 4.11 2.22
CA SER A 264 -19.66 3.06 3.24
C SER A 264 -20.87 2.14 3.06
N ASP A 265 -20.67 0.82 3.16
CA ASP A 265 -21.72 -0.20 3.03
C ASP A 265 -22.14 -0.88 4.35
N GLY A 266 -21.51 -0.53 5.48
CA GLY A 266 -21.88 -1.06 6.79
C GLY A 266 -21.45 -0.22 8.00
N GLY A 267 -20.36 0.53 7.90
CA GLY A 267 -19.71 1.24 9.00
C GLY A 267 -19.51 2.72 8.71
N TYR A 268 -18.45 3.34 9.19
CA TYR A 268 -18.28 4.78 9.09
C TYR A 268 -17.83 5.22 7.68
N ILE A 269 -18.08 6.47 7.33
CA ILE A 269 -17.32 7.09 6.23
C ILE A 269 -15.94 7.47 6.77
N LEU A 270 -15.93 8.17 7.91
CA LEU A 270 -14.72 8.57 8.62
C LEU A 270 -14.75 8.07 10.07
N PHE A 271 -13.66 7.48 10.54
CA PHE A 271 -13.54 6.95 11.89
C PHE A 271 -12.27 7.48 12.56
N SER A 272 -12.41 8.24 13.65
CA SER A 272 -11.29 8.82 14.41
C SER A 272 -11.15 8.14 15.77
N ARG A 273 -9.90 7.84 16.14
CA ARG A 273 -9.51 7.37 17.46
C ARG A 273 -8.28 8.10 17.99
N PHE A 274 -8.20 8.21 19.32
CA PHE A 274 -7.00 8.63 20.05
C PHE A 274 -6.31 9.91 19.54
N GLY A 275 -7.08 10.90 19.07
CA GLY A 275 -6.53 12.20 18.65
C GLY A 275 -6.49 12.44 17.15
N ALA A 276 -6.98 11.49 16.33
CA ALA A 276 -6.93 11.66 14.89
C ALA A 276 -7.86 12.78 14.45
N ARG A 277 -7.41 13.60 13.50
CA ARG A 277 -8.15 14.74 12.95
C ARG A 277 -8.42 14.56 11.47
N PHE A 278 -9.59 15.00 11.04
CA PHE A 278 -10.01 15.01 9.63
C PHE A 278 -10.33 16.44 9.20
N ASP A 279 -9.58 16.95 8.23
CA ASP A 279 -9.82 18.24 7.57
C ASP A 279 -10.06 17.98 6.07
N MET A 280 -11.26 17.54 5.74
CA MET A 280 -11.61 17.07 4.40
C MET A 280 -12.75 17.91 3.84
N GLN A 281 -12.55 18.56 2.69
CA GLN A 281 -13.53 19.45 2.07
C GLN A 281 -13.72 19.14 0.58
N GLY A 282 -14.92 19.39 0.03
CA GLY A 282 -15.18 19.15 -1.39
C GLY A 282 -15.19 17.67 -1.80
N ASN A 283 -15.64 16.79 -0.90
CA ASN A 283 -15.79 15.36 -1.12
C ASN A 283 -17.26 14.95 -1.25
N ASP A 284 -17.49 13.78 -1.85
CA ASP A 284 -18.79 13.13 -1.91
C ASP A 284 -18.84 11.99 -0.88
N PHE A 285 -19.61 12.18 0.18
CA PHE A 285 -19.82 11.22 1.25
C PHE A 285 -21.16 10.50 1.03
N ILE A 286 -21.09 9.24 0.63
CA ILE A 286 -22.23 8.40 0.28
C ILE A 286 -22.40 7.33 1.37
N HIS A 287 -23.55 7.33 2.03
CA HIS A 287 -23.92 6.27 2.95
C HIS A 287 -24.95 5.37 2.28
N SER A 288 -24.68 4.08 2.19
CA SER A 288 -25.68 3.16 1.64
C SER A 288 -26.51 2.49 2.73
N ARG A 289 -25.93 2.23 3.93
CA ARG A 289 -26.57 1.47 5.02
C ARG A 289 -26.06 1.75 6.45
N SER A 290 -25.13 2.69 6.62
CA SER A 290 -24.49 2.88 7.93
C SER A 290 -25.41 3.51 8.98
N VAL A 291 -25.19 3.14 10.24
CA VAL A 291 -25.79 3.80 11.40
C VAL A 291 -25.17 5.18 11.63
N ASN A 292 -23.87 5.37 11.34
CA ASN A 292 -23.13 6.60 11.59
C ASN A 292 -22.21 6.96 10.40
N ALA A 293 -22.29 8.21 9.93
CA ALA A 293 -21.42 8.74 8.89
C ALA A 293 -20.01 9.04 9.42
N VAL A 294 -19.91 9.62 10.63
CA VAL A 294 -18.63 9.93 11.27
C VAL A 294 -18.63 9.39 12.70
N GLY A 295 -17.56 8.71 13.09
CA GLY A 295 -17.40 8.20 14.45
C GLY A 295 -16.11 8.70 15.08
N VAL A 296 -16.21 9.37 16.23
CA VAL A 296 -15.07 9.79 17.04
C VAL A 296 -15.09 9.07 18.37
N TYR A 297 -13.99 8.41 18.71
CA TYR A 297 -13.90 7.57 19.91
C TYR A 297 -12.61 7.83 20.68
N GLN A 298 -12.70 7.68 22.01
CA GLN A 298 -11.54 7.57 22.90
C GLN A 298 -10.58 8.77 22.86
N TYR A 299 -11.07 9.97 22.53
CA TYR A 299 -10.31 11.21 22.73
C TYR A 299 -10.99 12.04 23.82
N ASN A 300 -10.33 12.20 24.96
CA ASN A 300 -10.84 12.94 26.11
C ASN A 300 -9.85 13.99 26.64
N ASP A 301 -8.76 14.22 25.90
CA ASP A 301 -7.70 15.17 26.24
C ASP A 301 -8.04 16.60 25.83
N LEU A 302 -7.26 17.57 26.34
CA LEU A 302 -7.34 18.98 25.97
C LEU A 302 -6.10 19.39 25.16
N PRO A 303 -6.23 20.30 24.17
CA PRO A 303 -7.46 20.99 23.74
C PRO A 303 -8.43 20.06 22.99
N ALA A 304 -9.68 20.49 22.84
CA ALA A 304 -10.60 19.74 21.99
C ALA A 304 -10.13 19.71 20.53
N ILE A 305 -10.37 18.60 19.85
CA ILE A 305 -10.11 18.48 18.41
C ILE A 305 -11.36 18.91 17.65
N VAL A 306 -11.15 19.57 16.51
CA VAL A 306 -12.22 19.91 15.57
C VAL A 306 -11.90 19.27 14.24
N HIS A 307 -12.83 18.46 13.75
CA HIS A 307 -12.79 17.91 12.40
C HIS A 307 -13.50 18.90 11.46
N ASP A 308 -12.78 19.50 10.53
CA ASP A 308 -13.37 20.36 9.51
C ASP A 308 -13.81 19.52 8.31
N LEU A 309 -15.12 19.24 8.26
CA LEU A 309 -15.79 18.53 7.19
C LEU A 309 -16.78 19.43 6.45
N THR A 310 -16.51 20.73 6.42
CA THR A 310 -17.33 21.70 5.70
C THR A 310 -17.18 21.54 4.18
N GLY A 311 -18.19 21.99 3.42
CA GLY A 311 -18.15 22.00 1.96
C GLY A 311 -18.18 20.60 1.31
N ASN A 312 -18.54 19.55 2.03
CA ASN A 312 -18.76 18.20 1.47
C ASN A 312 -20.23 17.99 1.08
N TRP A 313 -20.45 17.12 0.09
CA TRP A 313 -21.78 16.61 -0.24
C TRP A 313 -22.06 15.34 0.57
N TRP A 314 -23.16 15.30 1.31
CA TRP A 314 -23.46 14.24 2.29
C TRP A 314 -24.59 13.30 1.83
N GLY A 315 -24.69 13.04 0.53
CA GLY A 315 -25.72 12.14 0.02
C GLY A 315 -27.13 12.72 0.15
N ASP A 316 -28.02 11.95 0.77
CA ASP A 316 -29.41 12.29 1.08
C ASP A 316 -29.61 12.84 2.50
N TYR A 317 -28.55 13.01 3.30
CA TYR A 317 -28.66 13.66 4.60
C TYR A 317 -29.05 15.14 4.47
N THR A 318 -29.92 15.57 5.38
CA THR A 318 -30.24 16.98 5.60
C THR A 318 -29.40 17.56 6.74
N GLU A 319 -29.40 18.88 6.86
CA GLU A 319 -28.76 19.59 8.00
C GLU A 319 -29.32 19.15 9.36
N ASP A 320 -30.61 18.79 9.42
CA ASP A 320 -31.26 18.33 10.64
C ASP A 320 -30.99 16.84 10.93
N ASP A 321 -30.79 16.02 9.89
CA ASP A 321 -30.60 14.58 10.02
C ASP A 321 -29.13 14.20 10.29
N LEU A 322 -28.18 14.85 9.62
CA LEU A 322 -26.75 14.50 9.69
C LEU A 322 -26.18 14.46 11.12
N PRO A 323 -26.52 15.40 12.04
CA PRO A 323 -26.07 15.33 13.44
C PRO A 323 -26.43 14.04 14.17
N LEU A 324 -27.50 13.34 13.76
CA LEU A 324 -27.91 12.07 14.36
C LEU A 324 -26.98 10.91 13.96
N HIS A 325 -26.17 11.11 12.91
CA HIS A 325 -25.24 10.13 12.34
C HIS A 325 -23.78 10.47 12.61
N ILE A 326 -23.50 11.50 13.42
CA ILE A 326 -22.15 11.90 13.82
C ILE A 326 -21.97 11.61 15.31
N HIS A 327 -21.11 10.66 15.66
CA HIS A 327 -20.75 10.40 17.05
C HIS A 327 -19.53 11.23 17.46
N ASP A 328 -19.76 12.32 18.19
CA ASP A 328 -18.73 13.25 18.67
C ASP A 328 -19.01 13.72 20.12
N GLY A 329 -18.30 14.76 20.57
CA GLY A 329 -18.41 15.36 21.90
C GLY A 329 -19.76 16.02 22.20
N ASN A 330 -20.59 16.32 21.19
CA ASN A 330 -21.96 16.79 21.41
C ASN A 330 -22.86 15.66 21.90
N GLN A 331 -22.60 14.43 21.46
CA GLN A 331 -23.38 13.26 21.82
C GLN A 331 -22.83 12.54 23.05
N SER A 332 -21.52 12.63 23.29
CA SER A 332 -20.84 11.92 24.38
C SER A 332 -19.89 12.83 25.14
N SER A 333 -20.22 13.10 26.41
CA SER A 333 -19.37 13.92 27.31
C SER A 333 -17.99 13.32 27.59
N SER A 334 -17.77 12.05 27.25
CA SER A 334 -16.45 11.40 27.36
C SER A 334 -15.59 11.58 26.11
N VAL A 335 -16.09 12.29 25.09
CA VAL A 335 -15.37 12.61 23.86
C VAL A 335 -15.18 14.12 23.82
N ASN A 336 -13.94 14.58 23.69
CA ASN A 336 -13.58 15.99 23.57
C ASN A 336 -13.15 16.32 22.14
N SER A 337 -13.97 15.94 21.17
CA SER A 337 -13.75 16.20 19.75
C SER A 337 -15.08 16.55 19.09
N PHE A 338 -15.08 17.46 18.11
CA PHE A 338 -16.29 18.00 17.49
C PHE A 338 -16.18 17.95 15.97
N VAL A 339 -17.30 17.71 15.30
CA VAL A 339 -17.36 17.70 13.83
C VAL A 339 -18.08 18.93 13.31
N GLU A 340 -17.39 19.73 12.51
CA GLU A 340 -17.97 20.85 11.78
C GLU A 340 -18.28 20.42 10.34
N PHE A 341 -19.55 20.40 9.95
CA PHE A 341 -19.98 19.95 8.61
C PHE A 341 -20.74 21.03 7.82
N LEU A 342 -21.00 22.20 8.42
CA LEU A 342 -21.69 23.31 7.79
C LEU A 342 -20.72 24.42 7.33
N PRO A 343 -20.90 24.96 6.12
CA PRO A 343 -21.99 24.68 5.18
C PRO A 343 -21.80 23.34 4.46
N MET A 344 -22.90 22.62 4.21
CA MET A 344 -22.89 21.45 3.32
C MET A 344 -22.81 21.93 1.86
N ALA A 345 -22.15 21.17 0.98
CA ALA A 345 -22.19 21.44 -0.45
C ALA A 345 -23.62 21.21 -0.98
N GLY A 346 -24.28 22.28 -1.42
CA GLY A 346 -25.64 22.21 -1.96
C GLY A 346 -25.68 21.84 -3.45
N GLY A 347 -26.77 21.18 -3.87
CA GLY A 347 -27.03 20.85 -5.29
C GLY A 347 -27.76 19.52 -5.47
N SER A 348 -28.37 19.30 -6.64
CA SER A 348 -28.75 17.94 -7.07
C SER A 348 -27.50 17.07 -7.15
N VAL A 349 -27.62 15.77 -6.85
CA VAL A 349 -26.57 14.72 -6.93
C VAL A 349 -25.39 15.17 -7.80
N PRO A 350 -24.15 15.27 -7.27
CA PRO A 350 -22.99 15.69 -8.02
C PRO A 350 -22.93 14.96 -9.35
N THR A 351 -23.28 15.66 -10.42
CA THR A 351 -23.13 15.12 -11.78
C THR A 351 -21.68 15.31 -12.12
N LYS A 352 -20.80 14.43 -11.62
CA LYS A 352 -19.41 14.39 -12.11
C LYS A 352 -19.49 14.23 -13.61
N GLY A 353 -19.00 15.23 -14.34
CA GLY A 353 -19.05 15.25 -15.79
C GLY A 353 -18.19 14.11 -16.34
N MET A 354 -18.77 12.93 -16.50
CA MET A 354 -18.09 11.83 -17.16
C MET A 354 -18.06 12.15 -18.65
N SER A 355 -16.88 12.44 -19.18
CA SER A 355 -16.74 12.52 -20.64
C SER A 355 -17.05 11.15 -21.24
N TRP A 356 -17.60 11.13 -22.46
CA TRP A 356 -17.77 9.87 -23.20
C TRP A 356 -16.45 9.11 -23.42
N GLY A 357 -15.31 9.81 -23.40
CA GLY A 357 -13.99 9.19 -23.45
C GLY A 357 -13.68 8.39 -22.19
N SER A 358 -13.87 9.00 -21.02
CA SER A 358 -13.69 8.36 -19.71
C SER A 358 -14.63 7.16 -19.51
N LEU A 359 -15.90 7.26 -19.93
CA LEU A 359 -16.82 6.13 -19.87
C LEU A 359 -16.40 4.98 -20.80
N LYS A 360 -15.86 5.27 -21.98
CA LYS A 360 -15.36 4.21 -22.88
C LYS A 360 -14.09 3.55 -22.38
N ALA A 361 -13.25 4.30 -21.66
CA ALA A 361 -12.02 3.78 -21.07
C ALA A 361 -12.31 2.78 -19.94
N SER A 362 -13.37 2.97 -19.16
CA SER A 362 -13.75 2.04 -18.07
C SER A 362 -14.31 0.69 -18.52
N PHE A 363 -14.49 0.46 -19.82
CA PHE A 363 -14.94 -0.82 -20.40
C PHE A 363 -13.85 -1.52 -21.22
N ARG A 364 -12.60 -1.07 -21.12
CA ARG A 364 -11.42 -1.71 -21.72
C ARG A 364 -10.57 -2.27 -20.60
#